data_AF-A0A3S3PZE7-F1
#
_entry.id   AF-A0A3S3PZE7-F1
#
_cell.length_a   1.000
_cell.length_b   1.000
_cell.length_c   1.000
_cell.angle_alpha   90.00
_cell.angle_beta   90.00
_cell.angle_gamma   90.00
#
_symmetry.space_group_name_H-M   'P 1'
#
loop_
_entity.id
_entity.type
_entity.pdbx_description
1 polymer ?
#
loop_
_entity_poly.entity_id
_entity_poly.type
_entity_poly.pdbx_seq_one_letter_code
_entity_poly.pdbx_strand_id
1 'polypeptide(L)'
;MSNLFKDITWGQYLMAAAVLITLYYVAVLLIYYRKEMLLRIRDRRATKTETDAWEEKTDDSPLGELMVDLEGTIEDIAHMLEPGKQATKQELLNQLRSRVASFGGLGRPGYRYALNNYIIEKARENCGIAFSEQELEQEWENLSR
;
A
#
# COMPACT_ATOMS: atom_id res chain seq x y z
N MET A 1 -11.91 33.82 -62.94
CA MET A 1 -11.64 34.18 -61.53
C MET A 1 -11.20 32.92 -60.83
N SER A 2 -9.94 32.87 -60.45
CA SER A 2 -9.22 31.72 -59.93
C SER A 2 -9.80 31.24 -58.59
N ASN A 3 -10.13 29.95 -58.56
CA ASN A 3 -10.57 29.19 -57.38
C ASN A 3 -9.52 29.27 -56.27
N LEU A 4 -9.70 30.20 -55.32
CA LEU A 4 -8.82 30.42 -54.17
C LEU A 4 -9.20 29.56 -52.94
N PHE A 5 -10.14 28.63 -53.09
CA PHE A 5 -10.68 27.79 -52.01
C PHE A 5 -10.39 26.28 -52.19
N LYS A 6 -9.37 25.89 -52.97
CA LYS A 6 -9.23 24.48 -53.37
C LYS A 6 -8.33 23.60 -52.50
N ASP A 7 -7.61 24.12 -51.50
CA ASP A 7 -6.62 23.29 -50.80
C ASP A 7 -6.70 23.30 -49.26
N ILE A 8 -7.88 23.57 -48.67
CA ILE A 8 -8.18 22.97 -47.37
C ILE A 8 -8.69 21.56 -47.66
N THR A 9 -7.73 20.63 -47.76
CA THR A 9 -8.02 19.22 -47.88
C THR A 9 -8.79 18.81 -46.63
N TRP A 10 -10.00 18.27 -46.78
CA TRP A 10 -10.79 17.73 -45.66
C TRP A 10 -9.98 16.80 -44.74
N GLY A 11 -8.93 16.16 -45.28
CA GLY A 11 -7.94 15.41 -44.50
C GLY A 11 -7.16 16.25 -43.48
N GLN A 12 -6.74 17.48 -43.80
CA GLN A 12 -6.06 18.36 -42.85
C GLN A 12 -6.98 18.77 -41.69
N TYR A 13 -8.26 19.02 -41.99
CA TYR A 13 -9.26 19.33 -40.98
C TYR A 13 -9.50 18.14 -40.04
N LEU A 14 -9.67 16.93 -40.60
CA LEU A 14 -9.86 15.72 -39.80
C LEU A 14 -8.60 15.35 -39.00
N MET A 15 -7.42 15.58 -39.55
CA MET A 15 -6.15 15.38 -38.84
C MET A 15 -6.01 16.35 -37.67
N ALA A 16 -6.32 17.62 -37.86
CA ALA A 16 -6.34 18.62 -36.78
C ALA A 16 -7.37 18.26 -35.70
N ALA A 17 -8.58 17.84 -36.10
CA ALA A 17 -9.62 17.39 -35.19
C ALA A 17 -9.19 16.14 -34.41
N ALA A 18 -8.58 15.15 -35.06
CA ALA A 18 -8.08 13.94 -34.41
C ALA A 18 -6.97 14.25 -33.40
N VAL A 19 -6.06 15.17 -33.73
CA VAL A 19 -5.02 15.65 -32.79
C VAL A 19 -5.65 16.36 -31.59
N LEU A 20 -6.63 17.24 -31.82
CA LEU A 20 -7.35 17.92 -30.73
C LEU A 20 -8.09 16.95 -29.81
N ILE A 21 -8.78 15.96 -30.39
CA ILE A 21 -9.47 14.91 -29.63
C ILE A 21 -8.46 14.07 -28.83
N THR A 22 -7.34 13.69 -29.46
CA THR A 22 -6.28 12.93 -28.80
C THR A 22 -5.69 13.72 -27.64
N LEU A 23 -5.36 15.01 -27.84
CA LEU A 23 -4.87 15.89 -26.78
C LEU A 23 -5.89 16.07 -25.66
N TYR A 24 -7.18 16.19 -25.99
CA TYR A 24 -8.25 16.28 -25.01
C TYR A 24 -8.31 15.03 -24.13
N TYR A 25 -8.35 13.85 -24.73
CA TYR A 25 -8.40 12.60 -23.96
C TYR A 25 -7.11 12.35 -23.18
N VAL A 26 -5.94 12.67 -23.74
CA VAL A 26 -4.66 12.63 -23.01
C VAL A 26 -4.70 13.58 -21.82
N ALA A 27 -5.21 14.81 -21.97
CA ALA A 27 -5.33 15.76 -20.87
C ALA A 27 -6.30 15.27 -19.79
N VAL A 28 -7.46 14.72 -20.17
CA VAL A 28 -8.43 14.13 -19.23
C VAL A 28 -7.81 12.94 -18.50
N LEU A 29 -7.13 12.04 -19.21
CA LEU A 29 -6.45 10.89 -18.62
C LEU A 29 -5.35 11.36 -17.67
N LEU A 30 -4.55 12.36 -18.04
CA LEU A 30 -3.55 12.96 -17.17
C LEU A 30 -4.16 13.60 -15.93
N ILE A 31 -5.30 14.29 -16.03
CA ILE A 31 -5.97 14.89 -14.87
C ILE A 31 -6.54 13.81 -13.95
N TYR A 32 -7.17 12.78 -14.52
CA TYR A 32 -7.76 11.67 -13.77
C TYR A 32 -6.69 10.84 -13.06
N TYR A 33 -5.65 10.42 -13.79
CA TYR A 33 -4.51 9.69 -13.21
C TYR A 33 -3.60 10.57 -12.36
N ARG A 34 -3.59 11.90 -12.52
CA ARG A 34 -2.80 12.79 -11.64
C ARG A 34 -3.20 12.63 -10.18
N LYS A 35 -4.48 12.40 -9.87
CA LYS A 35 -4.94 12.23 -8.48
C LYS A 35 -4.38 10.94 -7.86
N GLU A 36 -4.31 9.86 -8.63
CA GLU A 36 -3.80 8.56 -8.19
C GLU A 36 -2.25 8.53 -8.18
N MET A 37 -1.61 9.18 -9.15
CA MET A 37 -0.16 9.38 -9.18
C MET A 37 0.32 10.33 -8.10
N LEU A 38 -0.43 11.38 -7.72
CA LEU A 38 -0.07 12.24 -6.59
C LEU A 38 -0.13 11.50 -5.26
N LEU A 39 -1.04 10.55 -5.09
CA LEU A 39 -1.06 9.69 -3.90
C LEU A 39 0.20 8.81 -3.87
N ARG A 40 0.52 8.10 -4.97
CA ARG A 40 1.74 7.27 -5.05
C ARG A 40 3.06 8.06 -5.01
N ILE A 41 3.09 9.28 -5.55
CA ILE A 41 4.27 10.17 -5.52
C ILE A 41 4.40 10.86 -4.16
N ARG A 42 3.29 11.16 -3.46
CA ARG A 42 3.32 11.67 -2.09
C ARG A 42 3.80 10.59 -1.12
N ASP A 43 3.39 9.34 -1.32
CA ASP A 43 3.95 8.21 -0.59
C ASP A 43 5.46 8.10 -0.86
N ARG A 44 5.89 8.19 -2.12
CA ARG A 44 7.34 8.20 -2.45
C ARG A 44 8.10 9.44 -2.01
N ARG A 45 7.47 10.61 -1.85
CA ARG A 45 8.13 11.84 -1.36
C ARG A 45 8.21 11.88 0.17
N ALA A 46 7.23 11.31 0.87
CA ALA A 46 7.37 11.01 2.29
C ALA A 46 8.56 10.04 2.51
N THR A 47 8.73 9.06 1.63
CA THR A 47 9.88 8.14 1.69
C THR A 47 11.21 8.71 1.19
N LYS A 48 11.23 9.80 0.39
CA LYS A 48 12.48 10.36 -0.19
C LYS A 48 13.02 11.63 0.48
N THR A 49 12.28 12.28 1.36
CA THR A 49 12.83 13.38 2.18
C THR A 49 13.51 12.85 3.45
N GLU A 50 13.33 11.57 3.79
CA GLU A 50 14.09 10.86 4.81
C GLU A 50 14.96 9.77 4.16
N THR A 51 15.82 10.12 3.19
CA THR A 51 16.86 9.16 2.72
C THR A 51 18.25 9.77 2.63
N ASP A 52 18.39 11.09 2.77
CA ASP A 52 19.70 11.75 2.89
C ASP A 52 20.01 12.18 4.34
N ALA A 53 19.25 11.67 5.32
CA ALA A 53 19.45 11.94 6.75
C ALA A 53 19.54 10.67 7.62
N TRP A 54 19.71 9.49 7.01
CA TRP A 54 20.09 8.27 7.74
C TRP A 54 21.62 8.11 7.70
N GLU A 55 22.30 9.17 8.13
CA GLU A 55 23.62 9.01 8.72
C GLU A 55 23.36 8.39 10.11
N GLU A 56 23.50 7.06 10.15
CA GLU A 56 23.95 6.28 11.31
C GLU A 56 23.81 6.99 12.67
N LYS A 57 22.57 7.15 13.13
CA LYS A 57 22.26 7.32 14.53
C LYS A 57 21.21 6.30 14.87
N THR A 58 21.64 5.29 15.61
CA THR A 58 20.82 4.60 16.61
C THR A 58 20.08 5.67 17.41
N ASP A 59 18.86 5.98 16.96
CA ASP A 59 17.95 6.86 17.65
C ASP A 59 17.37 6.05 18.81
N ASP A 60 17.94 6.23 20.00
CA ASP A 60 17.37 5.80 21.30
C ASP A 60 16.06 6.56 21.62
N SER A 61 15.27 6.87 20.59
CA SER A 61 13.94 7.42 20.71
C SER A 61 12.97 6.26 20.93
N PRO A 62 12.03 6.38 21.89
CA PRO A 62 10.99 5.38 22.12
C PRO A 62 10.19 5.05 20.84
N LEU A 63 10.18 5.93 19.84
CA LEU A 63 9.52 5.67 18.56
C LEU A 63 10.31 4.71 17.66
N GLY A 64 11.64 4.83 17.65
CA GLY A 64 12.55 4.00 16.86
C GLY A 64 12.57 2.56 17.35
N GLU A 65 12.65 2.36 18.67
CA GLU A 65 12.58 1.05 19.32
C GLU A 65 11.26 0.33 18.98
N LEU A 66 10.13 1.05 19.01
CA LEU A 66 8.81 0.54 18.63
C LEU A 66 8.70 0.15 17.15
N MET A 67 9.41 0.82 16.24
CA MET A 67 9.44 0.45 14.82
C MET A 67 10.27 -0.80 14.59
N VAL A 68 11.42 -0.92 15.27
CA VAL A 68 12.26 -2.14 15.25
C VAL A 68 11.47 -3.33 15.80
N ASP A 69 10.75 -3.14 16.90
CA ASP A 69 9.88 -4.17 17.47
C ASP A 69 8.75 -4.60 16.53
N LEU A 70 8.18 -3.64 15.77
CA LEU A 70 7.14 -3.95 14.78
C LEU A 70 7.73 -4.77 13.63
N GLU A 71 8.88 -4.36 13.11
CA GLU A 71 9.55 -5.04 12.01
C GLU A 71 9.91 -6.48 12.40
N GLY A 72 10.47 -6.69 13.60
CA GLY A 72 10.73 -8.02 14.13
C GLY A 72 9.46 -8.85 14.32
N THR A 73 8.37 -8.23 14.77
CA THR A 73 7.07 -8.93 14.90
C THR A 73 6.51 -9.33 13.54
N ILE A 74 6.65 -8.47 12.53
CA ILE A 74 6.22 -8.76 11.15
C ILE A 74 7.08 -9.88 10.56
N GLU A 75 8.39 -9.88 10.78
CA GLU A 75 9.29 -10.94 10.31
C GLU A 75 8.96 -12.30 10.93
N ASP A 76 8.69 -12.32 12.24
CA ASP A 76 8.20 -13.51 12.95
C ASP A 76 6.90 -14.03 12.34
N ILE A 77 5.94 -13.14 12.07
CA ILE A 77 4.66 -13.50 11.45
C ILE A 77 4.85 -13.96 10.01
N ALA A 78 5.77 -13.36 9.26
CA ALA A 78 6.10 -13.73 7.88
C ALA A 78 6.55 -15.19 7.80
N HIS A 79 7.42 -15.62 8.72
CA HIS A 79 7.88 -17.01 8.82
C HIS A 79 6.75 -18.00 9.13
N MET A 80 5.72 -17.57 9.85
CA MET A 80 4.54 -18.40 10.14
C MET A 80 3.63 -18.52 8.92
N LEU A 81 3.53 -17.45 8.14
CA LEU A 81 2.72 -17.33 6.93
C LEU A 81 3.47 -17.80 5.67
N GLU A 82 4.50 -18.64 5.80
CA GLU A 82 5.23 -19.15 4.64
C GLU A 82 4.37 -20.03 3.73
N PRO A 83 4.55 -19.96 2.40
CA PRO A 83 3.78 -20.76 1.45
C PRO A 83 3.93 -22.26 1.71
N GLY A 84 2.80 -22.98 1.76
CA GLY A 84 2.79 -24.44 1.88
C GLY A 84 2.65 -24.97 3.31
N LYS A 85 2.62 -24.11 4.34
CA LYS A 85 2.16 -24.52 5.68
C LYS A 85 0.64 -24.68 5.69
N GLN A 86 0.17 -25.93 5.78
CA GLN A 86 -1.24 -26.22 6.02
C GLN A 86 -1.54 -26.05 7.52
N ALA A 87 -1.83 -24.81 7.93
CA ALA A 87 -2.37 -24.53 9.24
C ALA A 87 -3.89 -24.32 9.14
N THR A 88 -4.64 -24.75 10.15
CA THR A 88 -6.06 -24.42 10.23
C THR A 88 -6.22 -22.95 10.64
N LYS A 89 -7.31 -22.28 10.23
CA LYS A 89 -7.59 -20.88 10.61
C LYS A 89 -7.42 -20.61 12.12
N GLN A 90 -7.94 -21.52 12.96
CA GLN A 90 -7.84 -21.42 14.42
C GLN A 90 -6.42 -21.60 14.95
N GLU A 91 -5.65 -22.49 14.33
CA GLU A 91 -4.27 -22.77 14.71
C GLU A 91 -3.36 -21.61 14.37
N LEU A 92 -3.54 -21.03 13.19
CA LEU A 92 -2.86 -19.81 12.77
C LEU A 92 -3.23 -18.62 13.67
N LEU A 93 -4.50 -18.49 14.04
CA LEU A 93 -4.96 -17.42 14.92
C LEU A 93 -4.36 -17.53 16.32
N ASN A 94 -4.29 -18.74 16.90
CA ASN A 94 -3.62 -18.96 18.19
C ASN A 94 -2.12 -18.63 18.14
N GLN A 95 -1.47 -18.99 17.03
CA GLN A 95 -0.07 -18.68 16.75
C GLN A 95 0.18 -17.18 16.62
N LEU A 96 -0.68 -16.47 15.90
CA LEU A 96 -0.63 -15.02 15.79
C LEU A 96 -0.85 -14.36 17.15
N ARG A 97 -1.82 -14.81 17.95
CA ARG A 97 -2.04 -14.27 19.31
C ARG A 97 -0.78 -14.32 20.16
N SER A 98 -0.03 -15.42 20.16
CA SER A 98 1.19 -15.50 21.00
C SER A 98 2.29 -14.53 20.56
N ARG A 99 2.41 -14.26 19.24
CA ARG A 99 3.43 -13.36 18.68
C ARG A 99 3.04 -11.90 18.77
N VAL A 100 1.77 -11.61 18.55
CA VAL A 100 1.23 -10.25 18.63
C VAL A 100 1.11 -9.79 20.09
N ALA A 101 0.91 -10.71 21.03
CA ALA A 101 0.93 -10.40 22.47
C ALA A 101 2.30 -9.90 22.96
N SER A 102 3.41 -10.33 22.36
CA SER A 102 4.74 -9.81 22.71
C SER A 102 5.03 -8.43 22.14
N PHE A 103 4.19 -7.92 21.24
CA PHE A 103 4.39 -6.61 20.62
C PHE A 103 3.79 -5.48 21.47
N GLY A 104 4.66 -4.67 22.08
CA GLY A 104 4.25 -3.54 22.94
C GLY A 104 3.50 -2.41 22.22
N GLY A 105 3.53 -2.38 20.87
CA GLY A 105 2.84 -1.37 20.07
C GLY A 105 1.37 -1.68 19.78
N LEU A 106 0.82 -2.79 20.26
CA LEU A 106 -0.57 -3.22 19.98
C LEU A 106 -1.62 -2.19 20.44
N GLY A 107 -1.32 -1.37 21.44
CA GLY A 107 -2.21 -0.30 21.90
C GLY A 107 -2.35 0.88 20.94
N ARG A 108 -1.54 0.97 19.88
CA ARG A 108 -1.56 2.09 18.92
C ARG A 108 -2.35 1.72 17.67
N PRO A 109 -3.42 2.47 17.32
CA PRO A 109 -4.26 2.17 16.16
C PRO A 109 -3.49 2.05 14.83
N GLY A 110 -2.44 2.87 14.64
CA GLY A 110 -1.64 2.83 13.41
C GLY A 110 -0.89 1.50 13.21
N TYR A 111 -0.37 0.91 14.29
CA TYR A 111 0.34 -0.36 14.21
C TYR A 111 -0.62 -1.55 14.07
N ARG A 112 -1.77 -1.52 14.75
CA ARG A 112 -2.84 -2.52 14.56
C ARG A 112 -3.30 -2.58 13.11
N TYR A 113 -3.52 -1.43 12.48
CA TYR A 113 -3.94 -1.36 11.09
C TYR A 113 -2.90 -1.95 10.13
N ALA A 114 -1.61 -1.60 10.30
CA ALA A 114 -0.54 -2.14 9.46
C ALA A 114 -0.42 -3.67 9.62
N LEU A 115 -0.45 -4.15 10.87
CA LEU A 115 -0.39 -5.57 11.21
C LEU A 115 -1.57 -6.36 10.65
N ASN A 116 -2.79 -5.84 10.81
CA ASN A 116 -4.01 -6.46 10.28
C ASN A 116 -3.95 -6.62 8.77
N ASN A 117 -3.59 -5.56 8.05
CA ASN A 117 -3.47 -5.61 6.60
C ASN A 117 -2.43 -6.63 6.15
N TYR A 118 -1.28 -6.66 6.81
CA TYR A 118 -0.23 -7.64 6.51
C TYR A 118 -0.72 -9.09 6.69
N ILE A 119 -1.34 -9.38 7.83
CA ILE A 119 -1.88 -10.73 8.13
C ILE A 119 -2.96 -11.11 7.12
N ILE A 120 -3.90 -10.22 6.82
CA ILE A 120 -5.00 -10.47 5.88
C ILE A 120 -4.45 -10.77 4.48
N GLU A 121 -3.49 -9.98 4.02
CA GLU A 121 -2.88 -10.14 2.70
C GLU A 121 -2.10 -11.47 2.63
N LYS A 122 -1.19 -11.71 3.58
CA LYS A 122 -0.29 -12.87 3.54
C LYS A 122 -0.96 -14.19 3.90
N ALA A 123 -1.91 -14.21 4.82
CA ALA A 123 -2.68 -15.42 5.11
C ALA A 123 -3.53 -15.86 3.92
N ARG A 124 -4.08 -14.90 3.16
CA ARG A 124 -4.83 -15.19 1.95
C ARG A 124 -3.93 -15.70 0.84
N GLU A 125 -2.79 -15.03 0.62
CA GLU A 125 -1.84 -15.35 -0.45
C GLU A 125 -1.16 -16.71 -0.22
N ASN A 126 -0.68 -16.97 0.99
CA ASN A 126 0.24 -18.08 1.27
C ASN A 126 -0.44 -19.29 1.92
N CYS A 127 -1.49 -19.07 2.72
CA CYS A 127 -2.20 -20.12 3.44
C CYS A 127 -3.60 -20.39 2.89
N GLY A 128 -4.12 -19.53 2.00
CA GLY A 128 -5.50 -19.61 1.51
C GLY A 128 -6.55 -19.29 2.57
N ILE A 129 -6.17 -18.66 3.69
CA ILE A 129 -7.04 -18.36 4.82
C ILE A 129 -7.47 -16.90 4.77
N ALA A 130 -8.78 -16.65 4.86
CA ALA A 130 -9.32 -15.31 4.94
C ALA A 130 -9.61 -14.92 6.39
N PHE A 131 -8.99 -13.83 6.83
CA PHE A 131 -9.32 -13.10 8.06
C PHE A 131 -10.08 -11.82 7.72
N SER A 132 -10.97 -11.40 8.61
CA SER A 132 -11.53 -10.05 8.56
C SER A 132 -10.77 -9.13 9.52
N GLU A 133 -10.76 -7.84 9.21
CA GLU A 133 -10.18 -6.83 10.10
C GLU A 133 -10.86 -6.85 11.47
N GLN A 134 -12.19 -6.98 11.50
CA GLN A 134 -12.98 -7.05 12.73
C GLN A 134 -12.64 -8.28 13.58
N GLU A 135 -12.42 -9.42 12.94
CA GLU A 135 -12.03 -10.66 13.61
C GLU A 135 -10.67 -10.47 14.30
N LEU A 136 -9.66 -9.99 13.58
CA LEU A 136 -8.34 -9.73 14.17
C LEU A 136 -8.40 -8.65 15.25
N GLU A 137 -9.17 -7.58 15.03
CA GLU A 137 -9.28 -6.48 15.98
C GLU A 137 -9.85 -6.94 17.33
N GLN A 138 -10.90 -7.77 17.32
CA GLN A 138 -11.46 -8.37 18.53
C GLN A 138 -10.41 -9.22 19.27
N GLU A 139 -9.54 -9.90 18.53
CA GLU A 139 -8.48 -10.70 19.14
C GLU A 139 -7.42 -9.87 19.85
N TRP A 140 -7.05 -8.74 19.27
CA TRP A 140 -6.07 -7.84 19.86
C TRP A 140 -6.61 -7.09 21.07
N GLU A 141 -7.88 -6.68 21.06
CA GLU A 141 -8.52 -6.03 22.22
C GLU A 141 -8.50 -6.93 23.46
N ASN A 142 -8.64 -8.24 23.27
CA ASN A 142 -8.56 -9.21 24.37
C ASN A 142 -7.14 -9.36 24.94
N LEU A 143 -6.10 -9.00 24.17
CA LEU A 143 -4.69 -9.11 24.56
C LEU A 143 -4.10 -7.81 25.10
N SER A 144 -4.61 -6.65 24.70
CA SER A 144 -4.10 -5.33 25.08
C SER A 144 -4.48 -4.90 26.52
N ARG A 145 -4.34 -5.80 27.49
CA ARG A 145 -4.68 -5.58 28.91
C ARG A 145 -3.66 -4.70 29.63
#